data_AF-A0A1V9QL98-F1
#
_entry.id   AF-A0A1V9QL98-F1
#
_cell.length_a   1.000
_cell.length_b   1.000
_cell.length_c   1.000
_cell.angle_alpha   90.00
_cell.angle_beta   90.00
_cell.angle_gamma   90.00
#
_symmetry.space_group_name_H-M   'P 1'
#
loop_
_entity.id
_entity.type
_entity.pdbx_description
1 polymer ?
#
loop_
_entity_poly.entity_id
_entity_poly.type
_entity_poly.pdbx_seq_one_letter_code
_entity_poly.pdbx_strand_id
1 'polypeptide(L)'
;MTKKIPKNRQNEQYWLNREKQQQAYIDKNLASDEQYNKVIQAQYDSLLADINKRIDSELSKLANENGISIADMRAKVSQTDIKQFETEAKRVVAQADKMRKQGKSPKFADWSQEVNDRLKLYNATMRINRLEYLKAGIGLDMITAGLQVDSELRDKLFKDATEEQKRQAGILGENNTHIDTLAIGNIILAKTKSNNFSQRIWANMDVLQAKLSQTIMTGITTGQSYNEMARRLKTQVSKDVQNVTYATQRIARTEAARVQTEITMNSLKRNGYDFCKWYKEPSACHDCALIGNQDNGWGKGIYKVKDIPTIPVHPNCRCAVGAYWVDDEDNSYKEIKKHKNKDYGNSDFTKASSKQQELLNKITPALVQRIVTYINSVDFDDRKMTLYDSKAIRAALGKAHDLGYDKKPMLVENGFEEINDSSKLYRYTDRKDQLTKGNLEYSGIIKSVYGRGIYFGNNNSDIANYKRNDNYDLIKATLADNAVLIDRQAIIDKIKSIENLNAEKYKILARDHHFYGLVAMEAGADGLIIEENTAGAKIGYIVLFNRGKLVVFDE
;
A
#
# COMPACT_ATOMS: atom_id res chain seq x y z
N MET A 1 15.38 30.93 -3.52
CA MET A 1 14.97 32.04 -4.40
C MET A 1 13.45 32.06 -4.47
N THR A 2 12.80 33.07 -3.89
CA THR A 2 11.35 33.26 -4.02
C THR A 2 11.04 33.53 -5.50
N LYS A 3 10.39 32.59 -6.19
CA LYS A 3 9.88 32.82 -7.55
C LYS A 3 8.96 34.04 -7.48
N LYS A 4 9.38 35.17 -8.03
CA LYS A 4 8.56 36.39 -8.12
C LYS A 4 7.27 36.03 -8.86
N ILE A 5 6.16 36.18 -8.18
CA ILE A 5 4.83 35.87 -8.71
C ILE A 5 4.53 36.91 -9.82
N PRO A 6 4.19 36.50 -11.06
CA PRO A 6 3.96 37.41 -12.17
C PRO A 6 2.81 38.40 -11.91
N LYS A 7 3.01 39.67 -12.26
CA LYS A 7 2.03 40.78 -12.12
C LYS A 7 0.68 40.55 -12.84
N ASN A 8 0.59 39.60 -13.78
CA ASN A 8 -0.64 39.33 -14.53
C ASN A 8 -1.70 38.55 -13.72
N ARG A 9 -1.39 38.11 -12.50
CA ARG A 9 -2.26 37.30 -11.63
C ARG A 9 -3.15 38.12 -10.68
N GLN A 10 -3.05 39.45 -10.72
CA GLN A 10 -3.92 40.42 -10.00
C GLN A 10 -5.06 40.96 -10.88
N ASN A 11 -5.38 40.28 -12.00
CA ASN A 11 -6.37 40.73 -12.96
C ASN A 11 -7.61 39.82 -12.90
N GLU A 12 -8.76 40.37 -12.51
CA GLU A 12 -10.05 39.65 -12.45
C GLU A 12 -10.39 38.96 -13.79
N GLN A 13 -10.12 39.61 -14.92
CA GLN A 13 -10.36 39.04 -16.26
C GLN A 13 -9.51 37.80 -16.53
N TYR A 14 -8.29 37.72 -15.98
CA TYR A 14 -7.46 36.52 -16.06
C TYR A 14 -8.15 35.37 -15.34
N TRP A 15 -8.57 35.56 -14.09
CA TRP A 15 -9.23 34.51 -13.31
C TRP A 15 -10.58 34.07 -13.89
N LEU A 16 -11.36 34.99 -14.45
CA LEU A 16 -12.58 34.66 -15.19
C LEU A 16 -12.30 33.81 -16.43
N ASN A 17 -11.24 34.12 -17.18
CA ASN A 17 -10.83 33.30 -18.33
C ASN A 17 -10.31 31.92 -17.88
N ARG A 18 -9.60 31.86 -16.75
CA ARG A 18 -9.12 30.60 -16.16
C ARG A 18 -10.27 29.71 -15.71
N GLU A 19 -11.31 30.29 -15.12
CA GLU A 19 -12.52 29.56 -14.73
C GLU A 19 -13.25 28.97 -15.95
N LYS A 20 -13.40 29.73 -17.03
CA LYS A 20 -13.96 29.22 -18.30
C LYS A 20 -13.13 28.07 -18.88
N GLN A 21 -11.81 28.19 -18.87
CA GLN A 21 -10.91 27.12 -19.34
C GLN A 21 -11.01 25.87 -18.47
N GLN A 22 -11.14 26.03 -17.16
CA GLN A 22 -11.29 24.92 -16.23
C GLN A 22 -12.64 24.21 -16.45
N GLN A 23 -13.73 24.95 -16.66
CA GLN A 23 -15.03 24.37 -16.97
C GLN A 23 -15.00 23.57 -18.28
N ALA A 24 -14.43 24.15 -19.34
CA ALA A 24 -14.28 23.45 -20.62
C ALA A 24 -13.43 22.16 -20.50
N TYR A 25 -12.42 22.17 -19.61
CA TYR A 25 -11.62 20.99 -19.31
C TYR A 25 -12.42 19.91 -18.58
N ILE A 26 -13.28 20.30 -17.62
CA ILE A 26 -14.20 19.36 -16.95
C ILE A 26 -15.15 18.73 -17.98
N ASP A 27 -15.71 19.51 -18.89
CA ASP A 27 -16.64 19.02 -19.93
C ASP A 27 -15.93 18.04 -20.88
N LYS A 28 -14.67 18.32 -21.26
CA LYS A 28 -13.84 17.40 -22.05
C LYS A 28 -13.62 16.08 -21.30
N ASN A 29 -13.34 16.14 -19.99
CA ASN A 29 -13.11 14.94 -19.18
C ASN A 29 -14.38 14.11 -19.03
N LEU A 30 -15.53 14.74 -18.85
CA LEU A 30 -16.83 14.06 -18.84
C LEU A 30 -17.11 13.33 -20.16
N ALA A 31 -16.81 13.96 -21.30
CA ALA A 31 -16.94 13.32 -22.61
C ALA A 31 -15.97 12.15 -22.79
N SER A 32 -14.72 12.27 -22.32
CA SER A 32 -13.73 11.19 -22.34
C SER A 32 -14.16 10.00 -21.46
N ASP A 33 -14.71 10.28 -20.29
CA ASP A 33 -15.22 9.24 -19.40
C ASP A 33 -16.41 8.51 -20.01
N GLU A 34 -17.29 9.22 -20.71
CA GLU A 34 -18.42 8.61 -21.40
C GLU A 34 -17.97 7.71 -22.56
N GLN A 35 -16.95 8.13 -23.31
CA GLN A 35 -16.32 7.26 -24.32
C GLN A 35 -15.74 6.00 -23.66
N TYR A 36 -15.06 6.14 -22.53
CA TYR A 36 -14.48 5.00 -21.83
C TYR A 36 -15.54 4.08 -21.20
N ASN A 37 -16.65 4.62 -20.71
CA ASN A 37 -17.79 3.84 -20.21
C ASN A 37 -18.34 2.90 -21.30
N LYS A 38 -18.35 3.33 -22.56
CA LYS A 38 -18.74 2.49 -23.71
C LYS A 38 -17.77 1.35 -23.95
N VAL A 39 -16.48 1.58 -23.75
CA VAL A 39 -15.47 0.52 -23.86
C VAL A 39 -15.67 -0.51 -22.75
N ILE A 40 -15.83 -0.07 -21.50
CA ILE A 40 -16.17 -0.96 -20.37
C ILE A 40 -17.44 -1.76 -20.68
N GLN A 41 -18.50 -1.09 -21.15
CA GLN A 41 -19.76 -1.74 -21.51
C GLN A 41 -19.56 -2.83 -22.56
N ALA A 42 -18.82 -2.54 -23.64
CA ALA A 42 -18.54 -3.51 -24.69
C ALA A 42 -17.77 -4.74 -24.17
N GLN A 43 -16.79 -4.57 -23.27
CA GLN A 43 -16.07 -5.70 -22.68
C GLN A 43 -16.97 -6.59 -21.81
N TYR A 44 -17.86 -5.99 -21.01
CA TYR A 44 -18.80 -6.74 -20.20
C TYR A 44 -19.94 -7.37 -21.00
N ASP A 45 -20.36 -6.75 -22.11
CA ASP A 45 -21.32 -7.34 -23.04
C ASP A 45 -20.72 -8.57 -23.75
N SER A 46 -19.44 -8.50 -24.15
CA SER A 46 -18.70 -9.66 -24.65
C SER A 46 -18.60 -10.76 -23.60
N LEU A 47 -18.24 -10.40 -22.36
CA LEU A 47 -18.20 -11.36 -21.24
C LEU A 47 -19.56 -12.05 -21.03
N LEU A 48 -20.65 -11.29 -21.06
CA LEU A 48 -22.00 -11.84 -20.93
C LEU A 48 -22.31 -12.82 -22.06
N ALA A 49 -21.95 -12.50 -23.30
CA ALA A 49 -22.13 -13.38 -24.44
C ALA A 49 -21.32 -14.67 -24.31
N ASP A 50 -20.05 -14.58 -23.88
CA ASP A 50 -19.16 -15.72 -23.68
C ASP A 50 -19.65 -16.64 -22.56
N ILE A 51 -20.05 -16.07 -21.41
CA ILE A 51 -20.65 -16.83 -20.30
C ILE A 51 -21.92 -17.55 -20.76
N ASN A 52 -22.82 -16.86 -21.47
CA ASN A 52 -24.07 -17.46 -21.93
C ASN A 52 -23.83 -18.59 -22.93
N LYS A 53 -22.90 -18.39 -23.87
CA LYS A 53 -22.49 -19.42 -24.84
C LYS A 53 -21.91 -20.64 -24.15
N ARG A 54 -21.08 -20.42 -23.11
CA ARG A 54 -20.49 -21.52 -22.33
C ARG A 54 -21.56 -22.27 -21.54
N ILE A 55 -22.45 -21.56 -20.84
CA ILE A 55 -23.59 -22.17 -20.14
C ILE A 55 -24.42 -23.02 -21.11
N ASP A 56 -24.80 -22.47 -22.27
CA ASP A 56 -25.59 -23.21 -23.26
C ASP A 56 -24.87 -24.45 -23.79
N SER A 57 -23.59 -24.32 -24.13
CA SER A 57 -22.78 -25.45 -24.63
C SER A 57 -22.65 -26.57 -23.60
N GLU A 58 -22.44 -26.21 -22.34
CA GLU A 58 -22.23 -27.16 -21.25
C GLU A 58 -23.52 -27.83 -20.80
N LEU A 59 -24.62 -27.07 -20.70
CA LEU A 59 -25.92 -27.60 -20.37
C LEU A 59 -26.48 -28.48 -21.51
N SER A 60 -26.26 -28.13 -22.77
CA SER A 60 -26.73 -28.92 -23.92
C SER A 60 -26.09 -30.30 -24.00
N LYS A 61 -24.81 -30.44 -23.58
CA LYS A 61 -24.11 -31.74 -23.51
C LYS A 61 -24.71 -32.70 -22.48
N LEU A 62 -25.48 -32.17 -21.53
CA LEU A 62 -26.07 -32.93 -20.41
C LEU A 62 -27.60 -33.06 -20.55
N ALA A 63 -28.18 -32.53 -21.63
CA ALA A 63 -29.62 -32.51 -21.83
C ALA A 63 -30.11 -33.88 -22.32
N ASN A 64 -30.97 -34.51 -21.51
CA ASN A 64 -31.63 -35.78 -21.81
C ASN A 64 -33.16 -35.59 -21.83
N GLU A 65 -33.94 -36.59 -22.27
CA GLU A 65 -35.42 -36.54 -22.30
C GLU A 65 -36.06 -36.17 -20.94
N ASN A 66 -35.36 -36.46 -19.83
CA ASN A 66 -35.80 -36.19 -18.45
C ASN A 66 -35.17 -34.94 -17.81
N GLY A 67 -34.47 -34.09 -18.57
CA GLY A 67 -33.72 -32.92 -18.05
C GLY A 67 -32.27 -33.25 -17.65
N ILE A 68 -31.63 -32.35 -16.88
CA ILE A 68 -30.24 -32.49 -16.40
C ILE A 68 -30.26 -33.06 -14.97
N SER A 69 -29.62 -34.21 -14.74
CA SER A 69 -29.50 -34.75 -13.38
C SER A 69 -28.29 -34.20 -12.62
N ILE A 70 -28.36 -34.21 -11.28
CA ILE A 70 -27.20 -33.91 -10.42
C ILE A 70 -26.04 -34.88 -10.68
N ALA A 71 -26.34 -36.12 -11.07
CA ALA A 71 -25.32 -37.12 -11.40
C ALA A 71 -24.52 -36.72 -12.66
N ASP A 72 -25.19 -36.19 -13.69
CA ASP A 72 -24.56 -35.73 -14.92
C ASP A 72 -23.60 -34.56 -14.66
N MET A 73 -23.97 -33.64 -13.77
CA MET A 73 -23.13 -32.52 -13.34
C MET A 73 -21.94 -32.93 -12.47
N ARG A 74 -22.04 -34.06 -11.77
CA ARG A 74 -20.96 -34.65 -10.97
C ARG A 74 -20.09 -35.61 -11.77
N ALA A 75 -20.43 -35.88 -13.03
CA ALA A 75 -19.68 -36.78 -13.87
C ALA A 75 -18.25 -36.28 -14.12
N LYS A 76 -17.36 -37.23 -14.41
CA LYS A 76 -15.97 -36.95 -14.73
C LYS A 76 -15.87 -36.19 -16.04
N VAL A 77 -15.02 -35.18 -16.06
CA VAL A 77 -14.76 -34.36 -17.26
C VAL A 77 -13.94 -35.16 -18.27
N SER A 78 -14.27 -35.03 -19.56
CA SER A 78 -13.54 -35.73 -20.62
C SER A 78 -12.13 -35.15 -20.79
N GLN A 79 -11.17 -35.97 -21.23
CA GLN A 79 -9.81 -35.52 -21.51
C GLN A 79 -9.76 -34.48 -22.65
N THR A 80 -10.73 -34.51 -23.56
CA THR A 80 -10.84 -33.55 -24.66
C THR A 80 -11.22 -32.16 -24.13
N ASP A 81 -12.22 -32.07 -23.24
CA ASP A 81 -12.63 -30.81 -22.62
C ASP A 81 -11.50 -30.22 -21.75
N ILE A 82 -10.78 -31.06 -20.99
CA ILE A 82 -9.60 -30.65 -20.21
C ILE A 82 -8.54 -30.00 -21.12
N LYS A 83 -8.21 -30.62 -22.25
CA LYS A 83 -7.25 -30.07 -23.23
C LYS A 83 -7.72 -28.78 -23.88
N GLN A 84 -9.02 -28.65 -24.13
CA GLN A 84 -9.60 -27.42 -24.67
C GLN A 84 -9.44 -26.27 -23.67
N PHE A 85 -9.80 -26.50 -22.41
CA PHE A 85 -9.61 -25.52 -21.34
C PHE A 85 -8.15 -25.11 -21.18
N GLU A 86 -7.23 -26.07 -21.17
CA GLU A 86 -5.78 -25.79 -21.09
C GLU A 86 -5.30 -24.92 -22.28
N THR A 87 -5.89 -25.10 -23.45
CA THR A 87 -5.60 -24.27 -24.64
C THR A 87 -6.13 -22.85 -24.47
N GLU A 88 -7.36 -22.70 -24.00
CA GLU A 88 -7.97 -21.39 -23.72
C GLU A 88 -7.16 -20.65 -22.64
N ALA A 89 -6.80 -21.32 -21.54
CA ALA A 89 -6.00 -20.74 -20.47
C ALA A 89 -4.63 -20.25 -20.97
N LYS A 90 -3.95 -21.05 -21.82
CA LYS A 90 -2.69 -20.63 -22.46
C LYS A 90 -2.84 -19.37 -23.31
N ARG A 91 -3.95 -19.22 -24.04
CA ARG A 91 -4.22 -18.01 -24.82
C ARG A 91 -4.39 -16.78 -23.93
N VAL A 92 -5.10 -16.91 -22.82
CA VAL A 92 -5.28 -15.82 -21.84
C VAL A 92 -3.95 -15.41 -21.22
N VAL A 93 -3.10 -16.37 -20.84
CA VAL A 93 -1.73 -16.08 -20.35
C VAL A 93 -0.91 -15.37 -21.42
N ALA A 94 -0.93 -15.86 -22.66
CA ALA A 94 -0.19 -15.23 -23.76
C ALA A 94 -0.70 -13.81 -24.08
N GLN A 95 -2.00 -13.56 -23.97
CA GLN A 95 -2.59 -12.23 -24.11
C GLN A 95 -2.13 -11.31 -22.98
N ALA A 96 -2.17 -11.78 -21.72
CA ALA A 96 -1.65 -11.04 -20.58
C ALA A 96 -0.15 -10.71 -20.75
N ASP A 97 0.65 -11.65 -21.22
CA ASP A 97 2.08 -11.44 -21.50
C ASP A 97 2.32 -10.45 -22.64
N LYS A 98 1.48 -10.45 -23.69
CA LYS A 98 1.54 -9.45 -24.76
C LYS A 98 1.20 -8.06 -24.24
N MET A 99 0.15 -7.92 -23.44
CA MET A 99 -0.23 -6.66 -22.79
C MET A 99 0.93 -6.13 -21.93
N ARG A 100 1.62 -7.00 -21.19
CA ARG A 100 2.85 -6.63 -20.44
C ARG A 100 4.01 -6.15 -21.32
N LYS A 101 4.13 -6.66 -22.54
CA LYS A 101 5.21 -6.27 -23.48
C LYS A 101 4.89 -4.97 -24.22
N GLN A 102 3.61 -4.68 -24.47
CA GLN A 102 3.15 -3.55 -25.28
C GLN A 102 2.89 -2.26 -24.48
N GLY A 103 2.68 -2.35 -23.16
CA GLY A 103 2.38 -1.18 -22.33
C GLY A 103 3.50 -0.14 -22.29
N LYS A 104 3.16 1.13 -22.60
CA LYS A 104 3.99 2.32 -22.35
C LYS A 104 3.96 2.76 -20.87
N SER A 105 3.09 2.15 -20.06
CA SER A 105 2.89 2.37 -18.63
C SER A 105 3.88 1.52 -17.81
N PRO A 106 4.35 1.95 -16.62
CA PRO A 106 5.37 1.22 -15.89
C PRO A 106 4.89 -0.18 -15.47
N LYS A 107 5.78 -1.17 -15.63
CA LYS A 107 5.52 -2.58 -15.32
C LYS A 107 5.70 -2.80 -13.82
N PHE A 108 4.60 -2.90 -13.07
CA PHE A 108 4.66 -3.21 -11.64
C PHE A 108 4.34 -4.69 -11.38
N ALA A 109 5.12 -5.30 -10.48
CA ALA A 109 5.27 -6.76 -10.31
C ALA A 109 4.04 -7.50 -9.72
N ASP A 110 3.10 -6.80 -9.09
CA ASP A 110 2.01 -7.41 -8.30
C ASP A 110 0.91 -8.09 -9.14
N TRP A 111 0.78 -7.75 -10.42
CA TRP A 111 -0.39 -8.12 -11.24
C TRP A 111 -0.31 -9.52 -11.86
N SER A 112 0.90 -10.06 -12.06
CA SER A 112 1.07 -11.41 -12.59
C SER A 112 0.64 -12.47 -11.59
N GLN A 113 0.82 -12.21 -10.31
CA GLN A 113 0.59 -13.18 -9.25
C GLN A 113 -0.89 -13.51 -9.09
N GLU A 114 -1.77 -12.51 -9.01
CA GLU A 114 -3.22 -12.68 -8.83
C GLU A 114 -3.86 -13.48 -9.98
N VAL A 115 -3.52 -13.13 -11.22
CA VAL A 115 -4.02 -13.83 -12.43
C VAL A 115 -3.49 -15.26 -12.47
N ASN A 116 -2.20 -15.45 -12.18
CA ASN A 116 -1.59 -16.78 -12.15
C ASN A 116 -2.20 -17.67 -11.07
N ASP A 117 -2.50 -17.12 -9.89
CA ASP A 117 -3.06 -17.89 -8.78
C ASP A 117 -4.50 -18.31 -9.06
N ARG A 118 -5.30 -17.46 -9.71
CA ARG A 118 -6.64 -17.83 -10.20
C ARG A 118 -6.59 -18.90 -11.29
N LEU A 119 -5.68 -18.77 -12.25
CA LEU A 119 -5.50 -19.78 -13.29
C LEU A 119 -5.04 -21.13 -12.71
N LYS A 120 -4.16 -21.13 -11.70
CA LYS A 120 -3.78 -22.36 -10.98
C LYS A 120 -4.97 -22.99 -10.28
N LEU A 121 -5.78 -22.17 -9.59
CA LEU A 121 -6.99 -22.64 -8.93
C LEU A 121 -7.95 -23.28 -9.93
N TYR A 122 -8.24 -22.62 -11.05
CA TYR A 122 -9.15 -23.15 -12.07
C TYR A 122 -8.63 -24.40 -12.75
N ASN A 123 -7.32 -24.47 -13.05
CA ASN A 123 -6.71 -25.68 -13.58
C ASN A 123 -6.82 -26.87 -12.61
N ALA A 124 -6.77 -26.62 -11.30
CA ALA A 124 -6.94 -27.66 -10.29
C ALA A 124 -8.42 -28.08 -10.15
N THR A 125 -9.35 -27.12 -10.07
CA THR A 125 -10.76 -27.40 -9.80
C THR A 125 -11.52 -27.95 -11.01
N MET A 126 -11.18 -27.53 -12.23
CA MET A 126 -11.88 -27.97 -13.45
C MET A 126 -11.83 -29.48 -13.70
N ARG A 127 -10.88 -30.18 -13.09
CA ARG A 127 -10.71 -31.64 -13.22
C ARG A 127 -11.62 -32.45 -12.31
N ILE A 128 -12.30 -31.81 -11.35
CA ILE A 128 -13.08 -32.49 -10.31
C ILE A 128 -14.38 -33.06 -10.90
N ASN A 129 -15.20 -32.22 -11.53
CA ASN A 129 -16.47 -32.61 -12.13
C ASN A 129 -16.95 -31.56 -13.15
N ARG A 130 -18.02 -31.85 -13.88
CA ARG A 130 -18.54 -30.97 -14.94
C ARG A 130 -19.01 -29.60 -14.43
N LEU A 131 -19.56 -29.54 -13.22
CA LEU A 131 -19.93 -28.27 -12.58
C LEU A 131 -18.69 -27.39 -12.32
N GLU A 132 -17.63 -27.96 -11.76
CA GLU A 132 -16.38 -27.23 -11.52
C GLU A 132 -15.68 -26.84 -12.82
N TYR A 133 -15.81 -27.65 -13.88
CA TYR A 133 -15.36 -27.29 -15.22
C TYR A 133 -16.10 -26.05 -15.78
N LEU A 134 -17.44 -26.01 -15.68
CA LEU A 134 -18.23 -24.86 -16.11
C LEU A 134 -17.85 -23.59 -15.32
N LYS A 135 -17.73 -23.70 -13.98
CA LYS A 135 -17.31 -22.58 -13.12
C LYS A 135 -15.90 -22.07 -13.46
N ALA A 136 -14.95 -22.98 -13.70
CA ALA A 136 -13.60 -22.64 -14.10
C ALA A 136 -13.57 -21.95 -15.48
N GLY A 137 -14.38 -22.42 -16.43
CA GLY A 137 -14.54 -21.80 -17.75
C GLY A 137 -15.09 -20.38 -17.65
N ILE A 138 -16.14 -20.16 -16.87
CA ILE A 138 -16.67 -18.82 -16.59
C ILE A 138 -15.60 -17.95 -15.93
N GLY A 139 -14.87 -18.50 -14.94
CA GLY A 139 -13.76 -17.80 -14.30
C GLY A 139 -12.67 -17.37 -15.29
N LEU A 140 -12.39 -18.16 -16.32
CA LEU A 140 -11.45 -17.82 -17.39
C LEU A 140 -11.94 -16.67 -18.27
N ASP A 141 -13.23 -16.68 -18.64
CA ASP A 141 -13.85 -15.60 -19.41
C ASP A 141 -13.78 -14.28 -18.61
N MET A 142 -14.04 -14.35 -17.30
CA MET A 142 -13.96 -13.21 -16.38
C MET A 142 -12.54 -12.68 -16.19
N ILE A 143 -11.54 -13.56 -16.14
CA ILE A 143 -10.13 -13.14 -16.17
C ILE A 143 -9.89 -12.33 -17.43
N THR A 144 -10.27 -12.85 -18.60
CA THR A 144 -10.04 -12.18 -19.89
C THR A 144 -10.61 -10.76 -19.93
N ALA A 145 -11.87 -10.60 -19.54
CA ALA A 145 -12.52 -9.29 -19.45
C ALA A 145 -11.85 -8.37 -18.42
N GLY A 146 -11.51 -8.91 -17.24
CA GLY A 146 -10.82 -8.16 -16.18
C GLY A 146 -9.45 -7.65 -16.61
N LEU A 147 -8.69 -8.44 -17.35
CA LEU A 147 -7.38 -8.05 -17.91
C LEU A 147 -7.52 -6.86 -18.86
N GLN A 148 -8.50 -6.91 -19.77
CA GLN A 148 -8.74 -5.85 -20.75
C GLN A 148 -9.17 -4.55 -20.06
N VAL A 149 -10.17 -4.63 -19.19
CA VAL A 149 -10.70 -3.47 -18.47
C VAL A 149 -9.63 -2.82 -17.59
N ASP A 150 -8.84 -3.60 -16.85
CA ASP A 150 -7.74 -3.09 -16.02
C ASP A 150 -6.66 -2.38 -16.85
N SER A 151 -6.22 -3.01 -17.95
CA SER A 151 -5.18 -2.47 -18.82
C SER A 151 -5.63 -1.16 -19.47
N GLU A 152 -6.84 -1.12 -20.02
CA GLU A 152 -7.36 0.07 -20.68
C GLU A 152 -7.61 1.22 -19.68
N LEU A 153 -8.07 0.91 -18.46
CA LEU A 153 -8.24 1.94 -17.43
C LEU A 153 -6.89 2.52 -17.05
N ARG A 154 -5.88 1.68 -16.85
CA ARG A 154 -4.52 2.12 -16.54
C ARG A 154 -3.97 3.06 -17.61
N ASP A 155 -4.12 2.70 -18.88
CA ASP A 155 -3.64 3.53 -19.99
C ASP A 155 -4.41 4.85 -20.08
N LYS A 156 -5.73 4.84 -19.84
CA LYS A 156 -6.51 6.08 -19.73
C LYS A 156 -6.03 6.95 -18.57
N LEU A 157 -5.88 6.41 -17.36
CA LEU A 157 -5.42 7.16 -16.19
C LEU A 157 -4.03 7.75 -16.42
N PHE A 158 -3.13 7.00 -17.07
CA PHE A 158 -1.79 7.47 -17.41
C PHE A 158 -1.82 8.63 -18.41
N LYS A 159 -2.66 8.51 -19.45
CA LYS A 159 -2.88 9.57 -20.43
C LYS A 159 -3.46 10.82 -19.75
N ASP A 160 -4.50 10.66 -18.95
CA ASP A 160 -5.18 11.77 -18.26
C ASP A 160 -4.23 12.48 -17.29
N ALA A 161 -3.43 11.73 -16.52
CA ALA A 161 -2.40 12.28 -15.63
C ALA A 161 -1.33 13.07 -16.39
N THR A 162 -0.87 12.53 -17.53
CA THR A 162 0.14 13.19 -18.37
C THR A 162 -0.41 14.47 -18.99
N GLU A 163 -1.64 14.44 -19.49
CA GLU A 163 -2.32 15.65 -20.03
C GLU A 163 -2.50 16.69 -18.93
N GLU A 164 -2.91 16.29 -17.72
CA GLU A 164 -3.09 17.20 -16.59
C GLU A 164 -1.76 17.81 -16.14
N GLN A 165 -0.68 17.02 -16.04
CA GLN A 165 0.64 17.54 -15.68
C GLN A 165 1.13 18.57 -16.71
N LYS A 166 0.97 18.30 -18.01
CA LYS A 166 1.31 19.26 -19.07
C LYS A 166 0.48 20.53 -18.97
N ARG A 167 -0.82 20.38 -18.71
CA ARG A 167 -1.74 21.50 -18.56
C ARG A 167 -1.32 22.38 -17.38
N GLN A 168 -1.07 21.80 -16.20
CA GLN A 168 -0.63 22.53 -15.02
C GLN A 168 0.73 23.20 -15.21
N ALA A 169 1.67 22.54 -15.89
CA ALA A 169 2.95 23.13 -16.23
C ALA A 169 2.79 24.41 -17.08
N GLY A 170 1.96 24.34 -18.13
CA GLY A 170 1.66 25.48 -18.99
C GLY A 170 0.95 26.61 -18.25
N ILE A 171 0.06 26.27 -17.32
CA ILE A 171 -0.67 27.25 -16.49
C ILE A 171 0.27 28.00 -15.54
N LEU A 172 1.16 27.25 -14.87
CA LEU A 172 2.00 27.78 -13.80
C LEU A 172 3.34 28.35 -14.33
N GLY A 173 3.62 28.17 -15.63
CA GLY A 173 4.85 28.62 -16.28
C GLY A 173 6.06 27.74 -15.93
N GLU A 174 5.84 26.45 -15.66
CA GLU A 174 6.91 25.47 -15.49
C GLU A 174 7.44 25.02 -16.85
N ASN A 175 8.76 24.99 -17.00
CA ASN A 175 9.41 24.27 -18.10
C ASN A 175 9.40 22.76 -17.79
N ASN A 176 8.25 22.07 -17.94
CA ASN A 176 8.19 20.61 -17.83
C ASN A 176 8.58 19.95 -19.15
N THR A 177 9.87 19.94 -19.45
CA THR A 177 10.42 19.12 -20.55
C THR A 177 10.44 17.63 -20.22
N HIS A 178 10.30 17.26 -18.94
CA HIS A 178 10.32 15.88 -18.46
C HIS A 178 9.00 15.50 -17.78
N ILE A 179 8.40 14.39 -18.24
CA ILE A 179 7.27 13.74 -17.58
C ILE A 179 7.84 12.59 -16.74
N ASP A 180 7.72 12.70 -15.43
CA ASP A 180 8.09 11.63 -14.52
C ASP A 180 7.01 10.54 -14.54
N THR A 181 7.25 9.54 -15.38
CA THR A 181 6.34 8.40 -15.58
C THR A 181 6.24 7.51 -14.34
N LEU A 182 7.27 7.50 -13.49
CA LEU A 182 7.28 6.74 -12.24
C LEU A 182 6.42 7.44 -11.19
N ALA A 183 6.56 8.76 -11.04
CA ALA A 183 5.71 9.53 -10.13
C ALA A 183 4.22 9.44 -10.52
N ILE A 184 3.90 9.54 -11.82
CA ILE A 184 2.53 9.32 -12.31
C ILE A 184 2.07 7.89 -12.02
N GLY A 185 2.92 6.89 -12.24
CA GLY A 185 2.62 5.49 -11.94
C GLY A 185 2.29 5.26 -10.45
N ASN A 186 3.05 5.89 -9.55
CA ASN A 186 2.84 5.82 -8.11
C ASN A 186 1.52 6.48 -7.71
N ILE A 187 1.19 7.64 -8.26
CA ILE A 187 -0.10 8.31 -8.04
C ILE A 187 -1.25 7.41 -8.51
N ILE A 188 -1.16 6.80 -9.69
CA ILE A 188 -2.21 5.95 -10.25
C ILE A 188 -2.43 4.68 -9.41
N LEU A 189 -1.36 4.09 -8.88
CA LEU A 189 -1.42 2.86 -8.07
C LEU A 189 -1.55 3.10 -6.57
N ALA A 190 -1.54 4.36 -6.14
CA ALA A 190 -1.80 4.74 -4.77
C ALA A 190 -3.08 4.08 -4.27
N LYS A 191 -3.02 3.55 -3.04
CA LYS A 191 -4.16 2.86 -2.44
C LYS A 191 -5.19 3.89 -1.99
N THR A 192 -6.41 3.75 -2.49
CA THR A 192 -7.55 4.49 -1.94
C THR A 192 -8.10 3.67 -0.76
N LYS A 193 -7.85 4.14 0.47
CA LYS A 193 -8.06 3.37 1.71
C LYS A 193 -7.12 2.16 1.79
N SER A 194 -7.60 0.95 1.46
CA SER A 194 -6.83 -0.29 1.60
C SER A 194 -6.36 -0.89 0.27
N ASN A 195 -7.03 -0.54 -0.85
CA ASN A 195 -6.86 -1.19 -2.14
C ASN A 195 -6.65 -0.17 -3.26
N ASN A 196 -5.84 -0.51 -4.26
CA ASN A 196 -5.73 0.28 -5.50
C ASN A 196 -6.92 -0.01 -6.44
N PHE A 197 -7.03 0.76 -7.54
CA PHE A 197 -8.15 0.59 -8.48
C PHE A 197 -8.21 -0.81 -9.10
N SER A 198 -7.05 -1.40 -9.40
CA SER A 198 -6.93 -2.72 -10.04
C SER A 198 -7.50 -3.80 -9.12
N GLN A 199 -7.08 -3.80 -7.86
CA GLN A 199 -7.60 -4.70 -6.82
C GLN A 199 -9.12 -4.54 -6.63
N ARG A 200 -9.66 -3.33 -6.79
CA ARG A 200 -11.11 -3.09 -6.72
C ARG A 200 -11.88 -3.64 -7.92
N ILE A 201 -11.31 -3.59 -9.14
CA ILE A 201 -11.89 -4.23 -10.33
C ILE A 201 -11.95 -5.74 -10.11
N TRP A 202 -10.85 -6.33 -9.65
CA TRP A 202 -10.77 -7.76 -9.40
C TRP A 202 -11.69 -8.24 -8.28
N ALA A 203 -11.81 -7.49 -7.19
CA ALA A 203 -12.77 -7.80 -6.13
C ALA A 203 -14.21 -7.83 -6.65
N ASN A 204 -14.59 -6.94 -7.57
CA ASN A 204 -15.91 -6.98 -8.20
C ASN A 204 -16.09 -8.22 -9.08
N MET A 205 -15.04 -8.66 -9.78
CA MET A 205 -15.06 -9.90 -10.55
C MET A 205 -15.21 -11.12 -9.63
N ASP A 206 -14.50 -11.16 -8.50
CA ASP A 206 -14.62 -12.28 -7.55
C ASP A 206 -16.05 -12.37 -6.97
N VAL A 207 -16.66 -11.21 -6.68
CA VAL A 207 -18.07 -11.13 -6.24
C VAL A 207 -19.01 -11.63 -7.34
N LEU A 208 -18.79 -11.25 -8.60
CA LEU A 208 -19.57 -11.76 -9.73
C LEU A 208 -19.43 -13.28 -9.84
N GLN A 209 -18.22 -13.81 -9.75
CA GLN A 209 -17.96 -15.23 -9.86
C GLN A 209 -18.64 -16.04 -8.75
N ALA A 210 -18.58 -15.55 -7.52
CA ALA A 210 -19.25 -16.17 -6.38
C ALA A 210 -20.77 -16.23 -6.58
N LYS A 211 -21.38 -15.14 -7.05
CA LYS A 211 -22.82 -15.08 -7.35
C LYS A 211 -23.23 -16.01 -8.49
N LEU A 212 -22.43 -16.05 -9.55
CA LEU A 212 -22.66 -16.96 -10.68
C LEU A 212 -22.56 -18.41 -10.22
N SER A 213 -21.52 -18.75 -9.46
CA SER A 213 -21.33 -20.09 -8.90
C SER A 213 -22.51 -20.52 -8.02
N GLN A 214 -23.01 -19.62 -7.18
CA GLN A 214 -24.18 -19.85 -6.34
C GLN A 214 -25.45 -20.07 -7.18
N THR A 215 -25.63 -19.28 -8.24
CA THR A 215 -26.81 -19.38 -9.13
C THR A 215 -26.81 -20.71 -9.88
N ILE A 216 -25.67 -21.12 -10.44
CA ILE A 216 -25.51 -22.40 -11.13
C ILE A 216 -25.80 -23.56 -10.16
N MET A 217 -25.21 -23.52 -8.96
CA MET A 217 -25.41 -24.57 -7.95
C MET A 217 -26.87 -24.67 -7.48
N THR A 218 -27.55 -23.53 -7.32
CA THR A 218 -28.97 -23.50 -6.97
C THR A 218 -29.84 -24.11 -8.07
N GLY A 219 -29.63 -23.72 -9.33
CA GLY A 219 -30.38 -24.25 -10.47
C GLY A 219 -30.29 -25.77 -10.55
N ILE A 220 -29.06 -26.31 -10.43
CA ILE A 220 -28.79 -27.75 -10.44
C ILE A 220 -29.46 -28.47 -9.26
N THR A 221 -29.37 -27.91 -8.05
CA THR A 221 -29.92 -28.55 -6.84
C THR A 221 -31.45 -28.62 -6.86
N THR A 222 -32.10 -27.62 -7.46
CA THR A 222 -33.58 -27.54 -7.51
C THR A 222 -34.22 -28.42 -8.59
N GLY A 223 -33.46 -29.17 -9.40
CA GLY A 223 -34.00 -30.08 -10.40
C GLY A 223 -34.80 -29.40 -11.53
N GLN A 224 -34.47 -28.14 -11.84
CA GLN A 224 -35.16 -27.38 -12.88
C GLN A 224 -34.94 -28.00 -14.27
N SER A 225 -35.93 -27.88 -15.14
CA SER A 225 -35.76 -28.27 -16.55
C SER A 225 -34.65 -27.44 -17.21
N TYR A 226 -34.00 -28.01 -18.23
CA TYR A 226 -32.91 -27.36 -18.97
C TYR A 226 -33.27 -25.92 -19.40
N ASN A 227 -34.46 -25.75 -20.00
CA ASN A 227 -34.91 -24.46 -20.53
C ASN A 227 -35.14 -23.42 -19.41
N GLU A 228 -35.69 -23.84 -18.27
CA GLU A 228 -35.91 -22.96 -17.13
C GLU A 228 -34.60 -22.56 -16.45
N MET A 229 -33.70 -23.53 -16.28
CA MET A 229 -32.37 -23.31 -15.70
C MET A 229 -31.56 -22.33 -16.57
N ALA A 230 -31.50 -22.57 -17.88
CA ALA A 230 -30.80 -21.71 -18.84
C ALA A 230 -31.38 -20.30 -18.85
N ARG A 231 -32.72 -20.15 -18.88
CA ARG A 231 -33.39 -18.85 -18.83
C ARG A 231 -33.06 -18.09 -17.54
N ARG A 232 -33.21 -18.74 -16.38
CA ARG A 232 -32.96 -18.12 -15.06
C ARG A 232 -31.50 -17.72 -14.91
N LEU A 233 -30.58 -18.60 -15.30
CA LEU A 233 -29.14 -18.32 -15.30
C LEU A 233 -28.85 -17.09 -16.15
N LYS A 234 -29.31 -17.06 -17.40
CA LYS A 234 -29.10 -15.93 -18.32
C LYS A 234 -29.62 -14.61 -17.74
N THR A 235 -30.82 -14.60 -17.16
CA THR A 235 -31.38 -13.40 -16.53
C THR A 235 -30.54 -12.93 -15.34
N GLN A 236 -30.14 -13.85 -14.46
CA GLN A 236 -29.36 -13.50 -13.28
C GLN A 236 -27.94 -13.06 -13.64
N VAL A 237 -27.28 -13.77 -14.57
CA VAL A 237 -25.96 -13.42 -15.11
C VAL A 237 -26.01 -12.02 -15.73
N SER A 238 -27.01 -11.73 -16.55
CA SER A 238 -27.17 -10.41 -17.17
C SER A 238 -27.26 -9.30 -16.12
N LYS A 239 -28.09 -9.48 -15.08
CA LYS A 239 -28.21 -8.52 -13.98
C LYS A 239 -26.91 -8.34 -13.20
N ASP A 240 -26.24 -9.43 -12.86
CA ASP A 240 -25.00 -9.37 -12.09
C ASP A 240 -23.83 -8.78 -12.89
N VAL A 241 -23.74 -9.09 -14.18
CA VAL A 241 -22.80 -8.44 -15.10
C VAL A 241 -23.07 -6.94 -15.17
N GLN A 242 -24.32 -6.51 -15.39
CA GLN A 242 -24.67 -5.08 -15.41
C GLN A 242 -24.28 -4.34 -14.12
N ASN A 243 -24.49 -4.96 -12.95
CA ASN A 243 -24.08 -4.38 -11.67
C ASN A 243 -22.55 -4.19 -11.59
N VAL A 244 -21.79 -5.16 -12.07
CA VAL A 244 -20.31 -5.11 -12.09
C VAL A 244 -19.81 -4.13 -13.14
N THR A 245 -20.46 -4.02 -14.29
CA THR A 245 -20.21 -2.98 -15.31
C THR A 245 -20.35 -1.59 -14.69
N TYR A 246 -21.47 -1.31 -14.02
CA TYR A 246 -21.68 -0.03 -13.35
C TYR A 246 -20.67 0.23 -12.23
N ALA A 247 -20.34 -0.79 -11.43
CA ALA A 247 -19.33 -0.68 -10.39
C ALA A 247 -17.93 -0.36 -10.96
N THR A 248 -17.58 -0.94 -12.10
CA THR A 248 -16.31 -0.70 -12.79
C THR A 248 -16.27 0.71 -13.39
N GLN A 249 -17.33 1.14 -14.07
CA GLN A 249 -17.47 2.51 -14.54
C GLN A 249 -17.30 3.50 -13.38
N ARG A 250 -17.96 3.26 -12.24
CA ARG A 250 -17.81 4.10 -11.04
C ARG A 250 -16.36 4.14 -10.53
N ILE A 251 -15.61 3.03 -10.55
CA ILE A 251 -14.18 3.01 -10.20
C ILE A 251 -13.40 3.89 -11.16
N ALA A 252 -13.52 3.67 -12.47
CA ALA A 252 -12.81 4.43 -13.50
C ALA A 252 -13.01 5.93 -13.34
N ARG A 253 -14.27 6.32 -13.20
CA ARG A 253 -14.74 7.66 -12.94
C ARG A 253 -14.09 8.28 -11.68
N THR A 254 -14.15 7.57 -10.57
CA THR A 254 -13.65 8.04 -9.26
C THR A 254 -12.11 8.18 -9.26
N GLU A 255 -11.41 7.25 -9.89
CA GLU A 255 -9.94 7.24 -9.94
C GLU A 255 -9.39 8.29 -10.91
N ALA A 256 -10.08 8.56 -12.02
CA ALA A 256 -9.72 9.66 -12.91
C ALA A 256 -9.75 11.01 -12.18
N ALA A 257 -10.81 11.28 -11.41
CA ALA A 257 -10.92 12.50 -10.60
C ALA A 257 -9.85 12.59 -9.51
N ARG A 258 -9.54 11.46 -8.83
CA ARG A 258 -8.48 11.39 -7.81
C ARG A 258 -7.12 11.72 -8.42
N VAL A 259 -6.73 11.00 -9.48
CA VAL A 259 -5.42 11.13 -10.12
C VAL A 259 -5.22 12.56 -10.66
N GLN A 260 -6.24 13.11 -11.33
CA GLN A 260 -6.17 14.50 -11.82
C GLN A 260 -5.97 15.48 -10.66
N THR A 261 -6.76 15.35 -9.60
CA THR A 261 -6.67 16.26 -8.45
C THR A 261 -5.31 16.15 -7.76
N GLU A 262 -4.78 14.95 -7.59
CA GLU A 262 -3.48 14.73 -6.96
C GLU A 262 -2.33 15.37 -7.76
N ILE A 263 -2.37 15.24 -9.09
CA ILE A 263 -1.43 15.95 -9.99
C ILE A 263 -1.57 17.47 -9.84
N THR A 264 -2.80 17.99 -9.82
CA THR A 264 -3.04 19.43 -9.64
C THR A 264 -2.51 19.91 -8.29
N MET A 265 -2.80 19.20 -7.19
CA MET A 265 -2.37 19.54 -5.83
C MET A 265 -0.86 19.49 -5.67
N ASN A 266 -0.21 18.48 -6.24
CA ASN A 266 1.25 18.40 -6.26
C ASN A 266 1.86 19.58 -7.04
N SER A 267 1.25 19.96 -8.17
CA SER A 267 1.69 21.11 -8.95
C SER A 267 1.52 22.44 -8.19
N LEU A 268 0.39 22.63 -7.51
CA LEU A 268 0.12 23.79 -6.65
C LEU A 268 1.17 23.95 -5.55
N LYS A 269 1.41 22.87 -4.79
CA LYS A 269 2.40 22.83 -3.70
C LYS A 269 3.81 23.13 -4.21
N ARG A 270 4.25 22.48 -5.29
CA ARG A 270 5.58 22.71 -5.91
C ARG A 270 5.79 24.14 -6.39
N ASN A 271 4.72 24.82 -6.82
CA ASN A 271 4.79 26.20 -7.29
C ASN A 271 4.51 27.24 -6.20
N GLY A 272 4.31 26.80 -4.95
CA GLY A 272 4.15 27.70 -3.82
C GLY A 272 2.80 28.40 -3.77
N TYR A 273 1.72 27.79 -4.24
CA TYR A 273 0.36 28.35 -4.14
C TYR A 273 -0.33 27.91 -2.86
N ASP A 274 -0.64 28.84 -1.95
CA ASP A 274 -1.39 28.55 -0.72
C ASP A 274 -2.89 28.48 -0.96
N PHE A 275 -3.41 29.13 -2.02
CA PHE A 275 -4.83 29.17 -2.34
C PHE A 275 -5.20 28.40 -3.60
N CYS A 276 -6.38 27.80 -3.56
CA CYS A 276 -6.98 27.07 -4.65
C CYS A 276 -8.50 27.30 -4.67
N LYS A 277 -9.10 27.13 -5.85
CA LYS A 277 -10.53 27.22 -6.06
C LYS A 277 -11.11 25.85 -6.41
N TRP A 278 -12.23 25.53 -5.80
CA TRP A 278 -13.06 24.38 -6.11
C TRP A 278 -13.92 24.68 -7.35
N TYR A 279 -13.82 23.82 -8.36
CA TYR A 279 -14.61 23.89 -9.58
C TYR A 279 -15.60 22.74 -9.59
N LYS A 280 -16.89 23.08 -9.56
CA LYS A 280 -17.99 22.12 -9.60
C LYS A 280 -18.11 21.54 -11.01
N GLU A 281 -18.37 20.23 -11.11
CA GLU A 281 -18.86 19.69 -12.37
C GLU A 281 -20.27 20.26 -12.70
N PRO A 282 -20.70 20.27 -13.97
CA PRO A 282 -22.02 20.79 -14.37
C PRO A 282 -23.19 20.20 -13.59
N SER A 283 -23.13 18.90 -13.28
CA SER A 283 -24.15 18.15 -12.52
C SER A 283 -23.74 17.86 -11.08
N ALA A 284 -22.99 18.77 -10.45
CA ALA A 284 -22.46 18.54 -9.10
C ALA A 284 -23.58 18.20 -8.11
N CYS A 285 -23.37 17.18 -7.28
CA CYS A 285 -24.32 16.80 -6.24
C CYS A 285 -24.44 17.90 -5.17
N HIS A 286 -25.41 17.75 -4.27
CA HIS A 286 -25.63 18.68 -3.17
C HIS A 286 -24.35 18.95 -2.34
N ASP A 287 -23.62 17.92 -1.93
CA ASP A 287 -22.41 18.06 -1.11
C ASP A 287 -21.30 18.83 -1.84
N CYS A 288 -21.05 18.49 -3.11
CA CYS A 288 -20.07 19.21 -3.94
C CYS A 288 -20.50 20.65 -4.22
N ALA A 289 -21.81 20.89 -4.34
CA ALA A 289 -22.35 22.24 -4.49
C ALA A 289 -22.16 23.06 -3.22
N LEU A 290 -22.35 22.46 -2.03
CA LEU A 290 -22.06 23.10 -0.75
C LEU A 290 -20.58 23.50 -0.66
N ILE A 291 -19.65 22.57 -0.93
CA ILE A 291 -18.20 22.84 -0.91
C ILE A 291 -17.83 23.96 -1.89
N GLY A 292 -18.36 23.92 -3.11
CA GLY A 292 -18.06 24.92 -4.13
C GLY A 292 -18.74 26.28 -3.93
N ASN A 293 -19.79 26.36 -3.11
CA ASN A 293 -20.50 27.60 -2.80
C ASN A 293 -20.12 28.19 -1.44
N GLN A 294 -19.46 27.41 -0.58
CA GLN A 294 -19.01 27.84 0.73
C GLN A 294 -18.02 29.00 0.60
N ASP A 295 -18.28 30.07 1.33
CA ASP A 295 -17.35 31.19 1.47
C ASP A 295 -16.54 31.01 2.74
N ASN A 296 -15.23 30.86 2.59
CA ASN A 296 -14.30 30.67 3.71
C ASN A 296 -13.62 32.00 4.15
N GLY A 297 -14.16 33.15 3.71
CA GLY A 297 -13.60 34.47 3.98
C GLY A 297 -12.76 35.03 2.83
N TRP A 298 -12.57 34.27 1.75
CA TRP A 298 -11.83 34.67 0.55
C TRP A 298 -12.67 34.59 -0.72
N GLY A 299 -13.97 34.34 -0.60
CA GLY A 299 -14.91 34.14 -1.69
C GLY A 299 -15.36 32.69 -1.87
N LYS A 300 -16.40 32.51 -2.69
CA LYS A 300 -17.07 31.22 -2.88
C LYS A 300 -16.15 30.16 -3.46
N GLY A 301 -16.05 29.03 -2.77
CA GLY A 301 -15.29 27.86 -3.19
C GLY A 301 -13.78 28.07 -3.14
N ILE A 302 -13.29 29.10 -2.44
CA ILE A 302 -11.86 29.37 -2.29
C ILE A 302 -11.37 28.77 -0.97
N TYR A 303 -10.29 28.02 -1.04
CA TYR A 303 -9.70 27.28 0.07
C TYR A 303 -8.19 27.47 0.08
N LYS A 304 -7.60 27.29 1.26
CA LYS A 304 -6.18 27.00 1.34
C LYS A 304 -5.91 25.58 0.86
N VAL A 305 -4.76 25.36 0.21
CA VAL A 305 -4.33 24.07 -0.33
C VAL A 305 -4.26 22.99 0.76
N LYS A 306 -4.00 23.37 2.01
CA LYS A 306 -4.01 22.46 3.17
C LYS A 306 -5.40 22.11 3.71
N ASP A 307 -6.40 22.96 3.47
CA ASP A 307 -7.73 22.88 4.09
C ASP A 307 -8.82 22.42 3.09
N ILE A 308 -8.49 22.36 1.79
CA ILE A 308 -9.45 21.94 0.77
C ILE A 308 -9.86 20.47 0.94
N PRO A 309 -11.17 20.15 0.86
CA PRO A 309 -11.63 18.77 0.87
C PRO A 309 -10.99 17.93 -0.25
N THR A 310 -10.61 16.69 0.06
CA THR A 310 -10.00 15.78 -0.92
C THR A 310 -11.03 15.31 -1.95
N ILE A 311 -10.70 15.45 -3.24
CA ILE A 311 -11.45 14.85 -4.34
C ILE A 311 -10.92 13.43 -4.58
N PRO A 312 -11.78 12.41 -4.69
CA PRO A 312 -13.24 12.47 -4.79
C PRO A 312 -13.95 12.46 -3.42
N VAL A 313 -14.92 13.36 -3.25
CA VAL A 313 -15.75 13.46 -2.02
C VAL A 313 -16.78 12.33 -1.93
N HIS A 314 -17.33 11.93 -3.07
CA HIS A 314 -18.33 10.87 -3.19
C HIS A 314 -18.07 10.01 -4.42
N PRO A 315 -18.67 8.81 -4.52
CA PRO A 315 -18.57 8.02 -5.74
C PRO A 315 -19.13 8.80 -6.94
N ASN A 316 -18.47 8.68 -8.10
CA ASN A 316 -18.75 9.41 -9.34
C ASN A 316 -18.38 10.90 -9.38
N CYS A 317 -17.84 11.50 -8.31
CA CYS A 317 -17.44 12.92 -8.29
C CYS A 317 -16.53 13.31 -9.48
N ARG A 318 -16.83 14.44 -10.15
CA ARG A 318 -15.98 15.07 -11.19
C ARG A 318 -15.68 16.54 -10.97
N CYS A 319 -15.80 16.99 -9.72
CA CYS A 319 -15.27 18.30 -9.37
C CYS A 319 -13.75 18.30 -9.55
N ALA A 320 -13.20 19.50 -9.69
CA ALA A 320 -11.77 19.70 -9.87
C ALA A 320 -11.28 20.82 -8.95
N VAL A 321 -9.98 20.85 -8.73
CA VAL A 321 -9.30 21.95 -8.03
C VAL A 321 -8.41 22.67 -9.03
N GLY A 322 -8.24 23.98 -8.86
CA GLY A 322 -7.26 24.74 -9.62
C GLY A 322 -6.65 25.86 -8.81
N ALA A 323 -5.51 26.37 -9.27
CA ALA A 323 -4.87 27.52 -8.64
C ALA A 323 -5.82 28.72 -8.56
N TYR A 324 -5.70 29.47 -7.48
CA TYR A 324 -6.39 30.74 -7.31
C TYR A 324 -5.46 31.75 -6.63
N TRP A 325 -5.77 33.03 -6.79
CA TRP A 325 -5.03 34.12 -6.17
C TRP A 325 -6.00 35.02 -5.42
N VAL A 326 -5.70 35.25 -4.15
CA VAL A 326 -6.47 36.16 -3.30
C VAL A 326 -5.69 37.45 -3.16
N ASP A 327 -6.28 38.57 -3.55
CA ASP A 327 -5.63 39.87 -3.42
C ASP A 327 -5.43 40.23 -1.93
N ASP A 328 -4.35 40.97 -1.65
CA ASP A 328 -3.95 41.41 -0.31
C ASP A 328 -3.66 40.31 0.73
N GLU A 329 -3.58 39.05 0.31
CA GLU A 329 -3.21 37.89 1.13
C GLU A 329 -1.83 37.31 0.78
N ASP A 330 -1.22 36.59 1.72
CA ASP A 330 -0.02 35.82 1.43
C ASP A 330 -0.39 34.51 0.70
N ASN A 331 -0.25 34.56 -0.63
CA ASN A 331 -0.54 33.43 -1.50
C ASN A 331 0.59 32.39 -1.55
N SER A 332 1.67 32.60 -0.80
CA SER A 332 2.82 31.70 -0.79
C SER A 332 2.52 30.51 0.09
N TYR A 333 2.45 29.31 -0.50
CA TYR A 333 2.35 28.08 0.27
C TYR A 333 3.56 27.97 1.19
N LYS A 334 3.30 28.01 2.49
CA LYS A 334 4.30 27.77 3.52
C LYS A 334 4.05 26.36 4.04
N GLU A 335 4.93 25.43 3.70
CA GLU A 335 4.95 24.14 4.36
C GLU A 335 4.88 24.36 5.89
N ILE A 336 4.02 23.58 6.56
CA ILE A 336 4.09 23.46 8.01
C ILE A 336 5.56 23.16 8.35
N LYS A 337 6.20 24.05 9.13
CA LYS A 337 7.60 23.87 9.51
C LYS A 337 7.75 22.48 10.10
N LYS A 338 8.58 21.67 9.45
CA LYS A 338 9.06 20.36 9.89
C LYS A 338 9.31 20.40 11.39
N HIS A 339 8.87 19.35 12.10
CA HIS A 339 9.37 19.06 13.44
C HIS A 339 10.90 19.22 13.41
N LYS A 340 11.47 19.94 14.37
CA LYS A 340 12.94 19.95 14.56
C LYS A 340 13.34 18.54 14.98
N ASN A 341 13.54 17.66 14.00
CA ASN A 341 14.09 16.34 14.23
C ASN A 341 15.52 16.54 14.74
N LYS A 342 15.83 16.01 15.91
CA LYS A 342 17.21 15.92 16.36
C LYS A 342 17.89 14.85 15.51
N ASP A 343 18.84 15.26 14.70
CA ASP A 343 19.77 14.33 14.06
C ASP A 343 20.64 13.73 15.18
N TYR A 344 20.55 12.42 15.41
CA TYR A 344 21.35 11.75 16.44
C TYR A 344 22.65 11.26 15.78
N GLY A 345 23.62 12.16 15.64
CA GLY A 345 24.96 11.85 15.12
C GLY A 345 25.91 11.26 16.17
N ASN A 346 27.04 10.68 15.73
CA ASN A 346 28.01 9.97 16.61
C ASN A 346 28.54 10.82 17.78
N SER A 347 28.61 12.15 17.62
CA SER A 347 29.11 13.06 18.66
C SER A 347 28.14 13.24 19.84
N ASP A 348 26.85 12.93 19.65
CA ASP A 348 25.82 13.14 20.67
C ASP A 348 25.69 11.96 21.65
N PHE A 349 26.42 10.85 21.42
CA PHE A 349 26.35 9.64 22.25
C PHE A 349 27.15 9.70 23.55
N THR A 350 27.88 10.79 23.80
CA THR A 350 28.87 10.85 24.90
C THR A 350 28.41 11.55 26.17
N LYS A 351 27.12 11.93 26.30
CA LYS A 351 26.62 12.51 27.55
C LYS A 351 25.30 11.89 27.98
N ALA A 352 25.34 11.18 29.12
CA ALA A 352 24.16 10.70 29.80
C ALA A 352 23.19 11.87 30.07
N SER A 353 22.05 11.91 29.39
CA SER A 353 20.99 12.86 29.71
C SER A 353 20.40 12.54 31.09
N SER A 354 19.82 13.54 31.77
CA SER A 354 19.10 13.33 33.04
C SER A 354 18.04 12.22 32.95
N LYS A 355 17.41 12.09 31.77
CA LYS A 355 16.43 11.03 31.46
C LYS A 355 17.05 9.63 31.42
N GLN A 356 18.27 9.48 30.90
CA GLN A 356 19.00 8.20 30.90
C GLN A 356 19.37 7.77 32.31
N GLN A 357 19.80 8.70 33.15
CA GLN A 357 20.12 8.40 34.55
C GLN A 357 18.87 7.97 35.34
N GLU A 358 17.73 8.61 35.09
CA GLU A 358 16.44 8.22 35.68
C GLU A 358 16.05 6.78 35.30
N LEU A 359 16.23 6.40 34.03
CA LEU A 359 15.97 5.04 33.56
C LEU A 359 16.91 4.01 34.19
N LEU A 360 18.21 4.32 34.30
CA LEU A 360 19.17 3.42 34.98
C LEU A 360 18.77 3.18 36.44
N ASN A 361 18.20 4.18 37.11
CA ASN A 361 17.73 4.03 38.49
C ASN A 361 16.49 3.13 38.61
N LYS A 362 15.70 2.94 37.53
CA LYS A 362 14.59 1.98 37.49
C LYS A 362 15.05 0.53 37.37
N ILE A 363 16.32 0.29 37.04
CA ILE A 363 16.89 -1.06 36.99
C ILE A 363 17.18 -1.55 38.39
N THR A 364 16.34 -2.48 38.88
CA THR A 364 16.42 -3.06 40.23
C THR A 364 16.88 -4.52 40.21
N PRO A 365 17.41 -5.05 41.33
CA PRO A 365 17.78 -6.46 41.43
C PRO A 365 16.60 -7.41 41.12
N ALA A 366 15.39 -7.05 41.58
CA ALA A 366 14.18 -7.84 41.36
C ALA A 366 13.78 -7.88 39.88
N LEU A 367 13.86 -6.74 39.18
CA LEU A 367 13.65 -6.67 37.73
C LEU A 367 14.61 -7.59 37.00
N VAL A 368 15.91 -7.46 37.29
CA VAL A 368 16.96 -8.24 36.62
C VAL A 368 16.77 -9.73 36.89
N GLN A 369 16.54 -10.13 38.15
CA GLN A 369 16.36 -11.54 38.52
C GLN A 369 15.11 -12.15 37.87
N ARG A 370 14.02 -11.40 37.74
CA ARG A 370 12.81 -11.84 37.02
C ARG A 370 13.12 -12.15 35.56
N ILE A 371 13.88 -11.29 34.88
CA ILE A 371 14.29 -11.50 33.48
C ILE A 371 15.21 -12.71 33.37
N VAL A 372 16.19 -12.87 34.27
CA VAL A 372 17.09 -14.02 34.32
C VAL A 372 16.32 -15.33 34.51
N THR A 373 15.38 -15.38 35.45
CA THR A 373 14.54 -16.57 35.70
C THR A 373 13.69 -16.91 34.49
N TYR A 374 13.09 -15.90 33.86
CA TYR A 374 12.32 -16.08 32.63
C TYR A 374 13.15 -16.70 31.50
N ILE A 375 14.35 -16.16 31.23
CA ILE A 375 15.25 -16.68 30.18
C ILE A 375 15.63 -18.14 30.45
N ASN A 376 15.99 -18.47 31.69
CA ASN A 376 16.40 -19.83 32.06
C ASN A 376 15.25 -20.86 32.08
N SER A 377 13.98 -20.41 32.13
CA SER A 377 12.81 -21.29 32.13
C SER A 377 12.40 -21.80 30.73
N VAL A 378 13.06 -21.30 29.69
CA VAL A 378 12.82 -21.70 28.30
C VAL A 378 14.02 -22.52 27.83
N ASP A 379 13.78 -23.75 27.38
CA ASP A 379 14.80 -24.60 26.75
C ASP A 379 15.33 -23.88 25.49
N PHE A 380 16.47 -23.23 25.62
CA PHE A 380 17.03 -22.35 24.60
C PHE A 380 18.04 -23.13 23.74
N ASP A 381 17.59 -23.67 22.60
CA ASP A 381 18.45 -24.24 21.56
C ASP A 381 18.61 -23.22 20.42
N ASP A 382 19.83 -22.66 20.30
CA ASP A 382 20.16 -21.61 19.34
C ASP A 382 20.22 -22.10 17.89
N ARG A 383 20.15 -23.41 17.63
CA ARG A 383 20.29 -24.01 16.30
C ARG A 383 18.98 -24.49 15.65
N LYS A 384 17.86 -24.53 16.38
CA LYS A 384 16.61 -25.14 15.91
C LYS A 384 15.41 -24.19 15.79
N MET A 385 15.59 -22.89 15.98
CA MET A 385 14.47 -21.95 15.96
C MET A 385 14.06 -21.53 14.54
N THR A 386 12.82 -21.84 14.17
CA THR A 386 12.09 -21.12 13.11
C THR A 386 11.44 -19.87 13.69
N LEU A 387 11.16 -18.86 12.85
CA LEU A 387 10.76 -17.49 13.20
C LEU A 387 9.54 -17.34 14.14
N TYR A 388 8.78 -18.40 14.41
CA TYR A 388 7.49 -18.30 15.12
C TYR A 388 7.28 -19.33 16.25
N ASP A 389 8.22 -20.24 16.53
CA ASP A 389 7.89 -21.42 17.35
C ASP A 389 8.40 -21.38 18.81
N SER A 390 9.40 -20.54 19.15
CA SER A 390 9.97 -20.57 20.50
C SER A 390 9.11 -19.85 21.55
N LYS A 391 8.95 -20.50 22.72
CA LYS A 391 8.20 -19.96 23.88
C LYS A 391 8.78 -18.63 24.39
N ALA A 392 10.11 -18.47 24.30
CA ALA A 392 10.83 -17.24 24.69
C ALA A 392 10.53 -16.05 23.77
N ILE A 393 10.47 -16.25 22.44
CA ILE A 393 10.09 -15.19 21.50
C ILE A 393 8.65 -14.77 21.74
N ARG A 394 7.72 -15.73 21.88
CA ARG A 394 6.29 -15.41 22.08
C ARG A 394 6.03 -14.58 23.33
N ALA A 395 6.66 -14.90 24.45
CA ALA A 395 6.47 -14.11 25.66
C ALA A 395 7.26 -12.78 25.66
N ALA A 396 8.38 -12.67 24.93
CA ALA A 396 9.01 -11.37 24.67
C ALA A 396 8.15 -10.47 23.77
N LEU A 397 7.52 -11.03 22.73
CA LEU A 397 6.58 -10.33 21.85
C LEU A 397 5.31 -9.91 22.61
N GLY A 398 4.75 -10.79 23.45
CA GLY A 398 3.61 -10.46 24.31
C GLY A 398 3.94 -9.29 25.23
N LYS A 399 5.11 -9.30 25.86
CA LYS A 399 5.54 -8.21 26.73
C LYS A 399 5.79 -6.90 25.98
N ALA A 400 6.42 -6.94 24.81
CA ALA A 400 6.62 -5.76 23.97
C ALA A 400 5.28 -5.17 23.50
N HIS A 401 4.32 -6.03 23.16
CA HIS A 401 2.95 -5.65 22.81
C HIS A 401 2.23 -4.99 23.99
N ASP A 402 2.28 -5.58 25.19
CA ASP A 402 1.66 -5.02 26.40
C ASP A 402 2.22 -3.63 26.76
N LEU A 403 3.50 -3.39 26.48
CA LEU A 403 4.16 -2.10 26.67
C LEU A 403 3.97 -1.12 25.49
N GLY A 404 3.32 -1.54 24.40
CA GLY A 404 3.00 -0.72 23.23
C GLY A 404 4.17 -0.47 22.27
N TYR A 405 5.17 -1.35 22.26
CA TYR A 405 6.40 -1.22 21.45
C TYR A 405 6.23 -1.72 20.01
N ASP A 406 5.12 -2.40 19.71
CA ASP A 406 4.77 -2.92 18.40
C ASP A 406 3.98 -1.92 17.52
N LYS A 407 3.68 -0.72 18.04
CA LYS A 407 3.05 0.37 17.28
C LYS A 407 3.79 0.64 15.98
N LYS A 408 3.05 0.90 14.91
CA LYS A 408 3.62 1.17 13.59
C LYS A 408 4.41 2.49 13.58
N PRO A 409 5.48 2.60 12.77
CA PRO A 409 6.18 3.87 12.56
C PRO A 409 5.27 4.97 12.05
N MET A 410 5.63 6.22 12.33
CA MET A 410 5.03 7.39 11.68
C MET A 410 5.53 7.45 10.23
N LEU A 411 4.61 7.58 9.27
CA LEU A 411 4.93 7.71 7.85
C LEU A 411 4.78 9.17 7.42
N VAL A 412 5.77 9.71 6.72
CA VAL A 412 5.77 11.09 6.22
C VAL A 412 6.18 11.16 4.76
N GLU A 413 5.46 11.94 3.96
CA GLU A 413 5.68 12.09 2.51
C GLU A 413 6.76 13.14 2.17
N ASN A 414 7.03 14.14 3.02
CA ASN A 414 8.08 15.15 2.80
C ASN A 414 8.68 15.67 4.12
N GLY A 415 10.00 15.46 4.34
CA GLY A 415 10.74 15.95 5.51
C GLY A 415 12.27 16.00 5.31
N PHE A 416 12.78 17.18 4.93
CA PHE A 416 14.16 17.72 4.77
C PHE A 416 15.28 16.86 4.12
N GLU A 417 16.04 17.55 3.27
CA GLU A 417 17.48 17.39 3.04
C GLU A 417 18.30 17.54 4.33
N GLU A 418 19.49 16.96 4.33
CA GLU A 418 20.44 16.90 5.45
C GLU A 418 19.99 16.04 6.64
N ILE A 419 19.78 14.76 6.37
CA ILE A 419 20.40 13.72 7.21
C ILE A 419 21.60 13.25 6.39
N ASN A 420 22.79 13.20 6.99
CA ASN A 420 23.97 12.64 6.33
C ASN A 420 23.66 11.21 5.83
N ASP A 421 24.37 10.73 4.79
CA ASP A 421 24.21 9.42 4.10
C ASP A 421 24.44 8.17 4.99
N SER A 422 24.34 8.38 6.29
CA SER A 422 24.88 7.63 7.39
C SER A 422 23.83 7.50 8.50
N SER A 423 22.56 7.37 8.16
CA SER A 423 21.52 6.95 9.12
C SER A 423 20.62 5.96 8.41
N LYS A 424 21.17 4.77 8.15
CA LYS A 424 20.49 3.76 7.35
C LYS A 424 20.10 2.56 8.20
N LEU A 425 18.83 2.18 8.03
CA LEU A 425 18.17 1.07 8.68
C LEU A 425 18.60 -0.26 8.06
N TYR A 426 19.05 -1.23 8.85
CA TYR A 426 19.30 -2.61 8.35
C TYR A 426 18.31 -3.61 8.96
N ARG A 427 17.61 -4.35 8.11
CA ARG A 427 16.93 -5.62 8.45
C ARG A 427 16.82 -6.48 7.18
N TYR A 428 17.22 -7.75 7.27
CA TYR A 428 17.26 -8.66 6.13
C TYR A 428 15.85 -9.09 5.69
N THR A 429 15.72 -9.33 4.37
CA THR A 429 14.54 -9.67 3.54
C THR A 429 13.62 -8.49 3.23
N ASP A 430 13.46 -8.26 1.90
CA ASP A 430 12.50 -7.39 1.23
C ASP A 430 11.31 -7.09 2.13
N ARG A 431 11.13 -5.81 2.51
CA ARG A 431 9.86 -5.22 2.98
C ARG A 431 10.06 -3.92 3.79
N LYS A 432 10.22 -2.78 3.09
CA LYS A 432 9.68 -1.48 3.58
C LYS A 432 8.23 -1.67 4.05
N ASP A 433 7.48 -2.52 3.35
CA ASP A 433 6.11 -2.92 3.67
C ASP A 433 5.94 -3.66 5.01
N GLN A 434 6.95 -4.35 5.54
CA GLN A 434 6.86 -5.10 6.81
C GLN A 434 7.22 -4.22 7.97
N LEU A 435 8.24 -3.38 7.78
CA LEU A 435 8.56 -2.34 8.74
C LEU A 435 7.35 -1.41 8.92
N THR A 436 6.70 -1.01 7.83
CA THR A 436 5.59 -0.05 7.83
C THR A 436 4.21 -0.69 8.03
N LYS A 437 3.98 -1.93 7.56
CA LYS A 437 2.66 -2.60 7.56
C LYS A 437 2.64 -3.97 8.23
N GLY A 438 3.79 -4.64 8.40
CA GLY A 438 3.90 -5.99 8.96
C GLY A 438 4.04 -6.06 10.48
N ASN A 439 3.97 -7.29 11.00
CA ASN A 439 4.07 -7.57 12.44
C ASN A 439 5.47 -7.26 12.98
N LEU A 440 5.55 -6.92 14.28
CA LEU A 440 6.85 -6.74 14.95
C LEU A 440 7.54 -8.10 15.03
N GLU A 441 8.73 -8.18 14.44
CA GLU A 441 9.55 -9.37 14.52
C GLU A 441 10.75 -9.11 15.45
N TYR A 442 10.86 -9.87 16.53
CA TYR A 442 12.08 -9.94 17.33
C TYR A 442 13.03 -11.00 16.77
N SER A 443 14.32 -10.68 16.69
CA SER A 443 15.35 -11.69 16.46
C SER A 443 15.53 -12.50 17.74
N GLY A 444 15.64 -13.83 17.65
CA GLY A 444 15.79 -14.69 18.83
C GLY A 444 16.92 -15.70 18.75
N ILE A 445 17.90 -15.53 17.86
CA ILE A 445 19.03 -16.46 17.71
C ILE A 445 20.36 -15.72 17.87
N ILE A 446 21.31 -16.32 18.61
CA ILE A 446 22.68 -15.80 18.84
C ILE A 446 23.38 -15.53 17.50
N LYS A 447 23.17 -16.38 16.50
CA LYS A 447 23.60 -16.20 15.10
C LYS A 447 22.41 -16.08 14.13
N SER A 448 21.42 -15.24 14.41
CA SER A 448 20.26 -15.05 13.51
C SER A 448 20.66 -14.70 12.07
N VAL A 449 20.20 -15.51 11.11
CA VAL A 449 20.33 -15.28 9.66
C VAL A 449 19.75 -13.92 9.25
N TYR A 450 18.84 -13.35 10.06
CA TYR A 450 18.04 -12.16 9.74
C TYR A 450 18.47 -10.87 10.48
N GLY A 451 19.57 -10.90 11.24
CA GLY A 451 20.05 -9.75 12.04
C GLY A 451 19.27 -9.54 13.35
N ARG A 452 19.76 -8.68 14.26
CA ARG A 452 19.17 -8.41 15.60
C ARG A 452 18.52 -7.02 15.65
N GLY A 453 17.24 -6.92 15.26
CA GLY A 453 16.46 -5.69 15.40
C GLY A 453 16.68 -4.68 14.26
N ILE A 454 16.30 -3.43 14.52
CA ILE A 454 16.42 -2.30 13.59
C ILE A 454 17.68 -1.52 13.95
N TYR A 455 18.66 -1.49 13.04
CA TYR A 455 19.97 -0.88 13.29
C TYR A 455 20.08 0.52 12.68
N PHE A 456 20.70 1.44 13.41
CA PHE A 456 21.09 2.77 12.92
C PHE A 456 22.60 2.95 13.11
N GLY A 457 23.30 3.50 12.12
CA GLY A 457 24.74 3.73 12.21
C GLY A 457 25.25 4.77 11.22
N ASN A 458 26.41 5.36 11.54
CA ASN A 458 26.95 6.58 10.93
C ASN A 458 27.82 6.41 9.68
N ASN A 459 27.90 5.21 9.08
CA ASN A 459 28.61 5.02 7.82
C ASN A 459 28.12 3.76 7.08
N ASN A 460 27.97 3.88 5.76
CA ASN A 460 27.66 2.76 4.86
C ASN A 460 28.67 1.61 4.97
N SER A 461 29.95 1.91 5.18
CA SER A 461 31.00 0.87 5.32
C SER A 461 30.82 0.06 6.60
N ASP A 462 30.36 0.68 7.68
CA ASP A 462 30.24 0.03 8.99
C ASP A 462 28.96 -0.81 9.04
N ILE A 463 27.86 -0.28 8.48
CA ILE A 463 26.61 -1.03 8.26
C ILE A 463 26.85 -2.17 7.25
N ALA A 464 27.78 -1.99 6.31
CA ALA A 464 28.15 -3.05 5.36
C ALA A 464 28.77 -4.27 5.99
N ASN A 465 29.45 -4.13 7.13
CA ASN A 465 29.99 -5.27 7.86
C ASN A 465 28.90 -6.15 8.50
N TYR A 466 27.68 -5.62 8.66
CA TYR A 466 26.51 -6.40 9.11
C TYR A 466 25.71 -7.00 7.94
N LYS A 467 26.12 -6.78 6.69
CA LYS A 467 25.56 -7.46 5.52
C LYS A 467 25.92 -8.94 5.60
N ARG A 468 24.94 -9.80 5.84
CA ARG A 468 25.13 -11.26 5.79
C ARG A 468 25.03 -11.82 4.38
N ASN A 469 24.49 -11.05 3.43
CA ASN A 469 24.39 -11.33 1.99
C ASN A 469 24.05 -10.04 1.22
N ASP A 470 23.96 -10.15 -0.11
CA ASP A 470 23.76 -9.02 -1.02
C ASP A 470 22.31 -8.49 -1.10
N ASN A 471 21.35 -9.10 -0.39
CA ASN A 471 19.92 -8.74 -0.45
C ASN A 471 19.48 -7.92 0.79
N TYR A 472 19.70 -6.61 0.77
CA TYR A 472 19.25 -5.68 1.82
C TYR A 472 18.83 -4.33 1.23
N ASP A 473 17.79 -3.73 1.82
CA ASP A 473 17.33 -2.39 1.48
C ASP A 473 17.67 -1.42 2.60
N LEU A 474 18.12 -0.23 2.22
CA LEU A 474 18.38 0.87 3.15
C LEU A 474 17.17 1.79 3.14
N ILE A 475 16.56 2.00 4.30
CA ILE A 475 15.37 2.86 4.43
C ILE A 475 15.78 4.19 5.07
N LYS A 476 15.35 5.30 4.48
CA LYS A 476 15.49 6.63 5.07
C LYS A 476 14.51 6.78 6.23
N ALA A 477 15.03 7.01 7.43
CA ALA A 477 14.23 7.16 8.64
C ALA A 477 14.95 8.03 9.68
N THR A 478 14.18 8.60 10.61
CA THR A 478 14.69 9.37 11.76
C THR A 478 13.93 8.98 13.03
N LEU A 479 14.41 9.42 14.19
CA LEU A 479 13.74 9.22 15.46
C LEU A 479 12.79 10.36 15.78
N ALA A 480 11.67 10.03 16.42
CA ALA A 480 10.83 11.03 17.05
C ALA A 480 11.65 11.81 18.10
N ASP A 481 11.38 13.11 18.21
CA ASP A 481 12.06 14.03 19.13
C ASP A 481 11.98 13.61 20.62
N ASN A 482 10.98 12.82 20.97
CA ASN A 482 10.73 12.31 22.31
C ASN A 482 11.22 10.87 22.55
N ALA A 483 11.89 10.25 21.57
CA ALA A 483 12.48 8.91 21.70
C ALA A 483 13.55 8.89 22.80
N VAL A 484 13.62 7.79 23.55
CA VAL A 484 14.55 7.64 24.68
C VAL A 484 15.54 6.51 24.42
N LEU A 485 16.80 6.85 24.27
CA LEU A 485 17.89 5.89 24.05
C LEU A 485 18.72 5.75 25.32
N ILE A 486 19.30 4.57 25.57
CA ILE A 486 20.16 4.31 26.73
C ILE A 486 21.44 3.59 26.31
N ASP A 487 22.56 3.87 26.98
CA ASP A 487 23.85 3.24 26.68
C ASP A 487 23.95 1.82 27.26
N ARG A 488 24.42 0.87 26.44
CA ARG A 488 24.58 -0.54 26.85
C ARG A 488 25.62 -0.71 27.94
N GLN A 489 26.75 -0.01 27.87
CA GLN A 489 27.81 -0.15 28.85
C GLN A 489 27.37 0.39 30.21
N ALA A 490 26.63 1.51 30.23
CA ALA A 490 26.01 2.05 31.44
C ALA A 490 25.01 1.07 32.08
N ILE A 491 24.21 0.35 31.27
CA ILE A 491 23.35 -0.72 31.78
C ILE A 491 24.18 -1.88 32.35
N ILE A 492 25.24 -2.31 31.65
CA ILE A 492 26.15 -3.36 32.11
C ILE A 492 26.73 -3.02 33.48
N ASP A 493 27.22 -1.80 33.64
CA ASP A 493 27.85 -1.35 34.88
C ASP A 493 26.81 -1.17 36.00
N LYS A 494 25.61 -0.69 35.68
CA LYS A 494 24.47 -0.65 36.61
C LYS A 494 24.06 -2.05 37.07
N ILE A 495 24.06 -3.03 36.18
CA ILE A 495 23.75 -4.41 36.53
C ILE A 495 24.90 -5.01 37.37
N LYS A 496 26.17 -4.80 37.02
CA LYS A 496 27.32 -5.30 37.81
C LYS A 496 27.36 -4.74 39.24
N SER A 497 26.99 -3.47 39.42
CA SER A 497 26.92 -2.83 40.74
C SER A 497 25.77 -3.33 41.63
N ILE A 498 24.84 -4.13 41.09
CA ILE A 498 23.88 -4.87 41.91
C ILE A 498 24.64 -6.08 42.50
N GLU A 499 25.26 -5.88 43.67
CA GLU A 499 26.28 -6.71 44.34
C GLU A 499 25.94 -8.20 44.60
N ASN A 500 24.82 -8.74 44.09
CA ASN A 500 24.36 -10.11 44.33
C ASN A 500 23.88 -10.85 43.07
N LEU A 501 24.19 -10.35 41.87
CA LEU A 501 23.93 -11.12 40.66
C LEU A 501 24.93 -12.27 40.54
N ASN A 502 24.43 -13.51 40.54
CA ASN A 502 25.24 -14.71 40.41
C ASN A 502 26.21 -14.58 39.22
N ALA A 503 27.51 -14.46 39.53
CA ALA A 503 28.54 -14.13 38.56
C ALA A 503 28.72 -15.18 37.47
N GLU A 504 28.44 -16.46 37.75
CA GLU A 504 28.43 -17.52 36.73
C GLU A 504 27.26 -17.35 35.75
N LYS A 505 26.04 -17.08 36.27
CA LYS A 505 24.87 -16.82 35.43
C LYS A 505 25.01 -15.53 34.62
N TYR A 506 25.63 -14.50 35.21
CA TYR A 506 25.97 -13.25 34.53
C TYR A 506 26.98 -13.47 33.40
N LYS A 507 28.02 -14.30 33.57
CA LYS A 507 28.99 -14.58 32.49
C LYS A 507 28.34 -15.24 31.25
N ILE A 508 27.34 -16.08 31.46
CA ILE A 508 26.58 -16.73 30.38
C ILE A 508 25.71 -15.70 29.66
N LEU A 509 25.02 -14.83 30.41
CA LEU A 509 24.09 -13.81 29.88
C LEU A 509 24.78 -12.53 29.38
N ALA A 510 26.01 -12.25 29.81
CA ALA A 510 26.72 -11.01 29.47
C ALA A 510 27.12 -10.95 27.99
N ARG A 511 27.15 -12.12 27.33
CA ARG A 511 27.34 -12.27 25.89
C ARG A 511 26.02 -12.16 25.11
N ASP A 512 24.88 -12.07 25.81
CA ASP A 512 23.56 -12.04 25.21
C ASP A 512 23.00 -10.63 25.14
N HIS A 513 22.76 -10.15 23.92
CA HIS A 513 22.20 -8.82 23.68
C HIS A 513 20.68 -8.77 23.99
N HIS A 514 19.98 -9.91 24.02
CA HIS A 514 18.55 -9.97 24.33
C HIS A 514 18.27 -9.62 25.79
N PHE A 515 19.14 -10.06 26.71
CA PHE A 515 19.04 -9.74 28.12
C PHE A 515 19.06 -8.23 28.38
N TYR A 516 20.02 -7.51 27.79
CA TYR A 516 20.13 -6.05 27.96
C TYR A 516 18.98 -5.30 27.30
N GLY A 517 18.48 -5.77 26.15
CA GLY A 517 17.31 -5.18 25.50
C GLY A 517 16.03 -5.33 26.32
N LEU A 518 15.79 -6.49 26.95
CA LEU A 518 14.65 -6.71 27.85
C LEU A 518 14.72 -5.82 29.09
N VAL A 519 15.91 -5.70 29.70
CA VAL A 519 16.11 -4.80 30.84
C VAL A 519 15.82 -3.34 30.46
N ALA A 520 16.30 -2.90 29.29
CA ALA A 520 16.09 -1.54 28.80
C ALA A 520 14.61 -1.24 28.50
N MET A 521 13.89 -2.16 27.83
CA MET A 521 12.46 -2.00 27.55
C MET A 521 11.61 -1.94 28.83
N GLU A 522 11.90 -2.78 29.83
CA GLU A 522 11.19 -2.74 31.10
C GLU A 522 11.45 -1.47 31.91
N ALA A 523 12.63 -0.87 31.75
CA ALA A 523 12.92 0.45 32.32
C ALA A 523 12.17 1.58 31.58
N GLY A 524 11.70 1.36 30.35
CA GLY A 524 10.97 2.32 29.51
C GLY A 524 11.83 3.00 28.43
N ALA A 525 12.94 2.38 28.01
CA ALA A 525 13.77 2.89 26.92
C ALA A 525 13.25 2.43 25.55
N ASP A 526 13.26 3.33 24.57
CA ASP A 526 12.81 3.07 23.19
C ASP A 526 13.92 2.44 22.32
N GLY A 527 15.18 2.51 22.73
CA GLY A 527 16.32 1.91 22.04
C GLY A 527 17.60 1.85 22.87
N LEU A 528 18.56 1.06 22.40
CA LEU A 528 19.84 0.79 23.05
C LEU A 528 21.01 1.22 22.16
N ILE A 529 21.94 2.00 22.70
CA ILE A 529 23.18 2.41 22.05
C ILE A 529 24.25 1.35 22.33
N ILE A 530 24.93 0.88 21.30
CA ILE A 530 25.97 -0.14 21.38
C ILE A 530 27.23 0.35 20.68
N GLU A 531 28.36 0.31 21.41
CA GLU A 531 29.69 0.52 20.85
C GLU A 531 30.48 -0.79 20.86
N GLU A 532 30.94 -1.23 19.71
CA GLU A 532 31.79 -2.43 19.56
C GLU A 532 33.15 -2.05 18.97
N ASN A 533 34.23 -2.58 19.56
CA ASN A 533 35.58 -2.49 19.02
C ASN A 533 35.88 -3.75 18.21
N THR A 534 35.81 -3.67 16.88
CA THR A 534 36.15 -4.79 15.99
C THR A 534 37.19 -4.38 14.98
N ALA A 535 38.29 -5.14 14.90
CA ALA A 535 39.36 -5.00 13.90
C ALA A 535 39.93 -3.57 13.72
N GLY A 536 40.09 -2.83 14.82
CA GLY A 536 40.69 -1.50 14.80
C GLY A 536 39.75 -0.35 14.45
N ALA A 537 38.47 -0.62 14.21
CA ALA A 537 37.42 0.40 14.03
C ALA A 537 36.41 0.36 15.18
N LYS A 538 36.09 1.53 15.75
CA LYS A 538 34.96 1.72 16.67
C LYS A 538 33.68 1.79 15.86
N ILE A 539 32.82 0.79 15.96
CA ILE A 539 31.52 0.79 15.30
C ILE A 539 30.45 1.05 16.36
N GLY A 540 29.79 2.19 16.27
CA GLY A 540 28.65 2.57 17.10
C GLY A 540 27.34 2.36 16.34
N TYR A 541 26.40 1.62 16.93
CA TYR A 541 25.06 1.42 16.36
C TYR A 541 23.97 1.44 17.41
N ILE A 542 22.75 1.80 17.01
CA ILE A 542 21.56 1.79 17.87
C ILE A 542 20.68 0.62 17.49
N VAL A 543 20.18 -0.11 18.50
CA VAL A 543 19.11 -1.10 18.35
C VAL A 543 17.81 -0.48 18.84
N LEU A 544 16.85 -0.24 17.95
CA LEU A 544 15.54 0.26 18.34
C LEU A 544 14.58 -0.86 18.76
N PHE A 545 13.83 -0.62 19.83
CA PHE A 545 12.81 -1.51 20.35
C PHE A 545 11.39 -1.03 19.99
N ASN A 546 11.15 0.28 20.08
CA ASN A 546 9.81 0.85 19.87
C ASN A 546 9.63 1.37 18.43
N ARG A 547 8.90 0.62 17.61
CA ARG A 547 8.65 1.02 16.21
C ARG A 547 7.82 2.30 16.09
N GLY A 548 6.96 2.61 17.06
CA GLY A 548 6.14 3.82 17.04
C GLY A 548 6.93 5.12 17.25
N LYS A 549 8.19 5.01 17.67
CA LYS A 549 9.13 6.14 17.80
C LYS A 549 10.00 6.35 16.57
N LEU A 550 9.81 5.52 15.56
CA LEU A 550 10.45 5.67 14.27
C LEU A 550 9.59 6.54 13.36
N VAL A 551 10.22 7.49 12.69
CA VAL A 551 9.64 8.27 11.59
C VAL A 551 10.27 7.75 10.31
N VAL A 552 9.49 7.03 9.51
CA VAL A 552 9.91 6.49 8.22
C VAL A 552 9.47 7.45 7.13
N PHE A 553 10.42 7.83 6.29
CA PHE A 553 10.11 8.63 5.12
C PHE A 553 9.64 7.68 4.02
N ASP A 554 8.41 7.88 3.55
CA ASP A 554 7.87 7.09 2.47
C ASP A 554 8.50 7.61 1.16
N GLU A 555 9.69 7.10 0.82
CA GLU A 555 10.32 7.34 -0.48
C GLU A 555 9.45 6.89 -1.65
#